data_AF-J3JUR5-F1
#
_entry.id   AF-J3JUR5-F1
#
_cell.length_a   1.000
_cell.length_b   1.000
_cell.length_c   1.000
_cell.angle_alpha   90.00
_cell.angle_beta   90.00
_cell.angle_gamma   90.00
#
_symmetry.space_group_name_H-M   'P 1'
#
loop_
_entity.id
_entity.type
_entity.pdbx_description
1 polymer ?
#
loop_
_entity_poly.entity_id
_entity_poly.type
_entity_poly.pdbx_seq_one_letter_code
_entity_poly.pdbx_strand_id
1 'polypeptide(L)'
;MAAYYWVDTQARRGVVPSTAIQGGHDIDGAPIFVGRAFHGGDWIPAKVIPSKHIAYVPFDGKEIGVQQFQVLCEQRFDWQPAHGGQIPSYAVVGGKTSDGENLYIGRVHHRGSHTVGKIHPSHKTCYIPFDGKEVGHKDYEVLVLRP
;
A
#
# COMPACT_ATOMS: atom_id res chain seq x y z
N MET A 1 -21.02 2.44 -10.66
CA MET A 1 -19.94 3.29 -10.11
C MET A 1 -18.95 2.37 -9.43
N ALA A 2 -17.65 2.62 -9.56
CA ALA A 2 -16.65 1.87 -8.80
C ALA A 2 -16.87 2.14 -7.29
N ALA A 3 -16.68 1.13 -6.44
CA ALA A 3 -16.85 1.27 -4.98
C ALA A 3 -15.69 2.04 -4.30
N TYR A 4 -14.64 2.34 -5.08
CA TYR A 4 -13.49 3.13 -4.69
C TYR A 4 -12.88 3.83 -5.88
N TYR A 5 -12.13 4.90 -5.63
CA TYR A 5 -11.39 5.63 -6.65
C TYR A 5 -10.00 6.04 -6.17
N TRP A 6 -9.14 6.32 -7.15
CA TRP A 6 -7.76 6.77 -6.96
C TRP A 6 -7.67 8.25 -7.28
N VAL A 7 -7.07 9.04 -6.38
CA VAL A 7 -6.87 10.48 -6.59
C VAL A 7 -5.40 10.75 -6.80
N ASP A 8 -5.04 11.32 -7.96
CA ASP A 8 -3.70 11.80 -8.23
C ASP A 8 -3.29 12.89 -7.23
N THR A 9 -2.12 12.72 -6.64
CA THR A 9 -1.59 13.64 -5.64
C THR A 9 -0.07 13.76 -5.76
N GLN A 10 0.48 14.70 -5.01
CA GLN A 10 1.90 14.93 -4.93
C GLN A 10 2.32 15.11 -3.47
N ALA A 11 3.42 14.48 -3.11
CA ALA A 11 4.01 14.50 -1.77
C ALA A 11 4.11 15.92 -1.19
N ARG A 12 4.60 16.86 -2.00
CA ARG A 12 4.81 18.27 -1.63
C ARG A 12 3.55 19.01 -1.24
N ARG A 13 2.35 18.56 -1.68
CA ARG A 13 1.09 19.17 -1.22
C ARG A 13 0.92 18.96 0.28
N GLY A 14 1.39 17.84 0.83
CA GLY A 14 1.27 17.53 2.26
C GLY A 14 -0.16 17.29 2.75
N VAL A 15 -1.13 17.20 1.83
CA VAL A 15 -2.54 16.99 2.14
C VAL A 15 -3.07 15.85 1.29
N VAL A 16 -3.91 15.01 1.89
CA VAL A 16 -4.69 13.98 1.21
C VAL A 16 -6.18 14.31 1.35
N PRO A 17 -7.05 13.84 0.44
CA PRO A 17 -8.49 14.01 0.60
C PRO A 17 -8.97 13.47 1.95
N SER A 18 -10.01 14.08 2.53
CA SER A 18 -10.60 13.62 3.80
C SER A 18 -11.20 12.22 3.73
N THR A 19 -11.43 11.70 2.52
CA THR A 19 -11.91 10.36 2.23
C THR A 19 -10.80 9.34 2.00
N ALA A 20 -9.52 9.74 2.15
CA ALA A 20 -8.39 8.84 1.97
C ALA A 20 -8.34 7.77 3.07
N ILE A 21 -7.99 6.55 2.70
CA ILE A 21 -7.93 5.42 3.62
C ILE A 21 -6.64 5.43 4.42
N GLN A 22 -6.76 5.58 5.74
CA GLN A 22 -5.64 5.35 6.64
C GLN A 22 -5.36 3.84 6.73
N GLY A 23 -4.15 3.44 6.36
CA GLY A 23 -3.69 2.05 6.41
C GLY A 23 -2.99 1.67 7.72
N GLY A 24 -2.50 2.65 8.46
CA GLY A 24 -1.87 2.44 9.77
C GLY A 24 -1.12 3.67 10.27
N HIS A 25 0.05 3.46 10.89
CA HIS A 25 0.88 4.50 11.50
C HIS A 25 2.38 4.14 11.41
N ASP A 26 3.21 5.16 11.22
CA ASP A 26 4.67 5.05 11.21
C ASP A 26 5.23 5.03 12.65
N ILE A 27 6.53 4.80 12.80
CA ILE A 27 7.21 4.62 14.10
C ILE A 27 6.99 5.82 15.04
N ASP A 28 6.95 7.03 14.49
CA ASP A 28 6.73 8.29 15.22
C ASP A 28 5.23 8.62 15.42
N GLY A 29 4.34 7.68 15.09
CA GLY A 29 2.90 7.85 15.16
C GLY A 29 2.29 8.62 13.99
N ALA A 30 3.08 9.04 12.99
CA ALA A 30 2.54 9.71 11.81
C ALA A 30 1.56 8.79 11.06
N PRO A 31 0.38 9.27 10.65
CA PRO A 31 -0.60 8.44 9.95
C PRO A 31 -0.07 8.02 8.58
N ILE A 32 -0.24 6.74 8.26
CA ILE A 32 0.07 6.17 6.95
C ILE A 32 -1.23 5.99 6.18
N PHE A 33 -1.27 6.50 4.95
CA PHE A 33 -2.38 6.33 4.03
C PHE A 33 -2.05 5.31 2.93
N VAL A 34 -3.10 4.65 2.44
CA VAL A 34 -3.02 3.71 1.34
C VAL A 34 -2.90 4.49 0.03
N GLY A 35 -1.78 4.28 -0.67
CA GLY A 35 -1.58 4.82 -2.01
C GLY A 35 -1.15 3.76 -3.01
N ARG A 36 -0.86 4.22 -4.23
CA ARG A 36 -0.09 3.48 -5.23
C ARG A 36 0.74 4.44 -6.07
N ALA A 37 1.86 3.98 -6.59
CA ALA A 37 2.68 4.76 -7.51
C ALA A 37 3.20 3.89 -8.66
N PHE A 38 3.50 4.52 -9.79
CA PHE A 38 4.13 3.84 -10.91
C PHE A 38 5.65 3.88 -10.77
N HIS A 39 6.30 2.72 -10.72
CA HIS A 39 7.75 2.61 -10.61
C HIS A 39 8.22 1.30 -11.26
N GLY A 40 9.33 1.34 -12.01
CA GLY A 40 9.90 0.13 -12.61
C GLY A 40 9.01 -0.57 -13.65
N GLY A 41 8.02 0.13 -14.22
CA GLY A 41 7.05 -0.48 -15.13
C GLY A 41 5.77 -1.00 -14.45
N ASP A 42 5.74 -0.97 -13.12
CA ASP A 42 4.66 -1.53 -12.30
C ASP A 42 3.83 -0.43 -11.64
N TRP A 43 2.53 -0.66 -11.49
CA TRP A 43 1.74 0.04 -10.48
C TRP A 43 1.89 -0.68 -9.16
N ILE A 44 2.39 0.00 -8.12
CA ILE A 44 2.76 -0.62 -6.84
C ILE A 44 2.03 0.06 -5.68
N PRO A 45 1.38 -0.70 -4.77
CA PRO A 45 0.89 -0.17 -3.50
C PRO A 45 1.95 0.61 -2.71
N ALA A 46 1.56 1.74 -2.14
CA ALA A 46 2.46 2.72 -1.54
C ALA A 46 2.06 3.08 -0.11
N LYS A 47 3.07 3.25 0.74
CA LYS A 47 3.02 3.87 2.06
C LYS A 47 3.06 5.39 1.89
N VAL A 48 1.95 6.10 2.11
CA VAL A 48 1.90 7.57 1.99
C VAL A 48 1.95 8.22 3.36
N ILE A 49 2.88 9.14 3.60
CA ILE A 49 2.98 9.91 4.85
C ILE A 49 2.89 11.41 4.54
N PRO A 50 1.68 12.01 4.63
CA PRO A 50 1.48 13.42 4.27
C PRO A 50 2.32 14.39 5.09
N SER A 51 2.47 14.15 6.41
CA SER A 51 3.25 15.01 7.31
C SER A 51 4.75 15.02 7.01
N LYS A 52 5.27 14.02 6.30
CA LYS A 52 6.67 13.93 5.86
C LYS A 52 6.85 14.28 4.39
N HIS A 53 5.78 14.69 3.70
CA HIS A 53 5.78 15.01 2.27
C HIS A 53 6.43 13.92 1.42
N ILE A 54 6.07 12.66 1.65
CA ILE A 54 6.65 11.54 0.91
C ILE A 54 5.70 10.35 0.84
N ALA A 55 5.84 9.57 -0.22
CA ALA A 55 5.32 8.21 -0.29
C ALA A 55 6.46 7.25 -0.63
N TYR A 56 6.29 5.98 -0.27
CA TYR A 56 7.27 4.94 -0.52
C TYR A 56 6.62 3.73 -1.18
N VAL A 57 7.32 3.14 -2.14
CA VAL A 57 6.98 1.83 -2.70
C VAL A 57 8.11 0.82 -2.43
N PRO A 58 7.77 -0.43 -2.12
CA PRO A 58 8.74 -1.52 -2.08
C PRO A 58 9.03 -2.00 -3.50
N PHE A 59 10.29 -1.99 -3.93
CA PHE A 59 10.70 -2.48 -5.26
C PHE A 59 12.15 -2.95 -5.28
N ASP A 60 12.38 -4.14 -5.85
CA ASP A 60 13.71 -4.73 -6.10
C ASP A 60 14.65 -4.66 -4.88
N GLY A 61 14.15 -5.11 -3.72
CA GLY A 61 14.93 -5.13 -2.47
C GLY A 61 15.04 -3.78 -1.74
N LYS A 62 14.45 -2.70 -2.28
CA LYS A 62 14.63 -1.33 -1.76
C LYS A 62 13.30 -0.65 -1.41
N GLU A 63 13.38 0.28 -0.46
CA GLU A 63 12.36 1.30 -0.23
C GLU A 63 12.62 2.48 -1.17
N ILE A 64 11.69 2.73 -2.08
CA ILE A 64 11.83 3.79 -3.08
C ILE A 64 10.92 4.96 -2.72
N GLY A 65 11.52 6.12 -2.43
CA GLY A 65 10.78 7.36 -2.25
C GLY A 65 10.21 7.87 -3.57
N VAL A 66 8.91 8.17 -3.60
CA VAL A 66 8.19 8.68 -4.77
C VAL A 66 7.47 9.98 -4.44
N GLN A 67 7.40 10.87 -5.43
CA GLN A 67 6.80 12.20 -5.27
C GLN A 67 5.42 12.32 -5.92
N GLN A 68 5.16 11.53 -6.96
CA GLN A 68 3.87 11.44 -7.64
C GLN A 68 3.28 10.07 -7.35
N PHE A 69 2.02 10.07 -6.90
CA PHE A 69 1.32 8.87 -6.51
C PHE A 69 -0.19 9.14 -6.52
N GLN A 70 -0.96 8.08 -6.37
CA GLN A 70 -2.38 8.14 -6.14
C GLN A 70 -2.70 7.70 -4.72
N VAL A 71 -3.70 8.30 -4.11
CA VAL A 71 -4.26 7.86 -2.83
C VAL A 71 -5.60 7.17 -3.05
N LEU A 72 -5.82 6.09 -2.31
CA LEU A 72 -7.09 5.36 -2.33
C LEU A 72 -8.10 6.09 -1.47
N CYS A 73 -9.24 6.41 -2.07
CA CYS A 73 -10.35 7.09 -1.41
C CYS A 73 -11.63 6.27 -1.54
N GLU A 74 -12.64 6.64 -0.73
CA GLU A 74 -14.00 6.07 -0.66
C GLU A 74 -14.18 4.98 0.41
N GLN A 75 -15.42 4.54 0.64
CA GLN A 75 -15.85 3.96 1.89
C GLN A 75 -16.36 2.53 1.75
N ARG A 76 -15.62 1.65 2.45
CA ARG A 76 -16.04 0.51 3.29
C ARG A 76 -15.01 -0.59 3.06
N PHE A 77 -13.89 -0.47 3.74
CA PHE A 77 -12.85 -1.48 3.70
C PHE A 77 -12.71 -2.15 5.06
N ASP A 78 -12.34 -3.42 5.01
CA ASP A 78 -11.86 -4.17 6.16
C ASP A 78 -10.45 -4.67 5.87
N TRP A 79 -9.78 -5.08 6.94
CA TRP A 79 -8.47 -5.73 6.86
C TRP A 79 -8.66 -7.18 7.30
N GLN A 80 -8.38 -8.11 6.40
CA GLN A 80 -8.56 -9.53 6.64
C GLN A 80 -7.20 -10.22 6.78
N PRO A 81 -6.93 -10.94 7.90
CA PRO A 81 -5.72 -11.73 8.04
C PRO A 81 -5.59 -12.77 6.92
N ALA A 82 -4.40 -12.89 6.36
CA ALA A 82 -4.05 -13.88 5.35
C ALA A 82 -2.56 -14.23 5.46
N HIS A 83 -2.15 -15.26 4.72
CA HIS A 83 -0.74 -15.67 4.69
C HIS A 83 -0.37 -16.33 3.36
N GLY A 84 0.93 -16.38 3.07
CA GLY A 84 1.48 -17.26 2.04
C GLY A 84 0.93 -17.04 0.62
N GLY A 85 0.58 -15.80 0.26
CA GLY A 85 0.02 -15.45 -1.04
C GLY A 85 -1.50 -15.58 -1.14
N GLN A 86 -2.19 -15.98 -0.06
CA GLN A 86 -3.65 -16.05 -0.05
C GLN A 86 -4.26 -14.66 -0.26
N ILE A 87 -5.21 -14.59 -1.17
CA ILE A 87 -5.98 -13.39 -1.50
C ILE A 87 -7.46 -13.70 -1.23
N PRO A 88 -8.08 -13.08 -0.20
CA PRO A 88 -9.49 -13.28 0.09
C PRO A 88 -10.40 -12.69 -1.00
N SER A 89 -11.66 -13.10 -1.02
CA SER A 89 -12.68 -12.48 -1.84
C SER A 89 -12.76 -10.97 -1.56
N TYR A 90 -13.06 -10.19 -2.60
CA TYR A 90 -13.16 -8.72 -2.52
C TYR A 90 -11.85 -7.99 -2.19
N ALA A 91 -10.70 -8.65 -2.27
CA ALA A 91 -9.41 -8.00 -2.13
C ALA A 91 -9.21 -6.88 -3.16
N VAL A 92 -8.72 -5.74 -2.69
CA VAL A 92 -8.52 -4.56 -3.51
C VAL A 92 -7.23 -4.72 -4.32
N VAL A 93 -7.35 -4.67 -5.64
CA VAL A 93 -6.19 -4.61 -6.55
C VAL A 93 -5.59 -3.20 -6.43
N GLY A 94 -4.42 -3.11 -5.80
CA GLY A 94 -3.69 -1.87 -5.61
C GLY A 94 -2.70 -1.56 -6.74
N GLY A 95 -2.42 -2.55 -7.58
CA GLY A 95 -1.39 -2.44 -8.59
C GLY A 95 -1.35 -3.62 -9.54
N LYS A 96 -0.42 -3.55 -10.49
CA LYS A 96 -0.19 -4.59 -11.48
C LYS A 96 1.26 -4.49 -11.95
N THR A 97 1.93 -5.62 -12.05
CA THR A 97 3.27 -5.74 -12.60
C THR A 97 3.25 -5.55 -14.11
N SER A 98 4.41 -5.25 -14.69
CA SER A 98 4.58 -5.07 -16.14
C SER A 98 4.25 -6.31 -16.98
N ASP A 99 4.37 -7.51 -16.40
CA ASP A 99 3.96 -8.79 -17.01
C ASP A 99 2.48 -9.15 -16.78
N GLY A 100 1.75 -8.34 -16.01
CA GLY A 100 0.30 -8.41 -15.87
C GLY A 100 -0.23 -9.06 -14.60
N GLU A 101 0.62 -9.49 -13.67
CA GLU A 101 0.21 -10.02 -12.36
C GLU A 101 -0.39 -8.90 -11.48
N ASN A 102 -1.56 -9.16 -10.90
CA ASN A 102 -2.18 -8.22 -9.97
C ASN A 102 -1.40 -8.17 -8.65
N LEU A 103 -1.19 -6.94 -8.17
CA LEU A 103 -0.67 -6.68 -6.83
C LEU A 103 -1.80 -6.20 -5.92
N TYR A 104 -1.81 -6.70 -4.69
CA TYR A 104 -2.85 -6.38 -3.70
C TYR A 104 -2.27 -5.53 -2.57
N ILE A 105 -3.16 -4.84 -1.85
CA ILE A 105 -2.77 -3.98 -0.74
C ILE A 105 -2.71 -4.83 0.52
N GLY A 106 -1.51 -4.95 1.09
CA GLY A 106 -1.29 -5.59 2.37
C GLY A 106 -0.86 -4.60 3.44
N ARG A 107 -1.00 -4.98 4.70
CA ARG A 107 -0.32 -4.30 5.82
C ARG A 107 0.21 -5.30 6.84
N VAL A 108 1.21 -4.87 7.59
CA VAL A 108 1.86 -5.68 8.64
C VAL A 108 2.29 -4.80 9.81
N HIS A 109 2.43 -5.41 10.99
CA HIS A 109 3.16 -4.80 12.09
C HIS A 109 4.66 -5.10 11.93
N HIS A 110 5.49 -4.06 11.83
CA HIS A 110 6.93 -4.17 11.71
C HIS A 110 7.63 -3.10 12.56
N ARG A 111 8.41 -3.54 13.55
CA ARG A 111 9.26 -2.68 14.41
C ARG A 111 8.53 -1.42 14.93
N GLY A 112 7.32 -1.59 15.45
CA GLY A 112 6.51 -0.51 16.03
C GLY A 112 5.69 0.31 15.03
N SER A 113 5.81 0.05 13.72
CA SER A 113 4.91 0.61 12.70
C SER A 113 3.85 -0.41 12.30
N HIS A 114 2.63 0.05 12.02
CA HIS A 114 1.62 -0.71 11.29
C HIS A 114 1.56 -0.10 9.88
N THR A 115 2.16 -0.76 8.90
CA THR A 115 2.44 -0.14 7.60
C THR A 115 1.94 -0.98 6.44
N VAL A 116 1.54 -0.29 5.38
CA VAL A 116 1.06 -0.87 4.14
C VAL A 116 2.20 -1.22 3.18
N GLY A 117 1.93 -2.11 2.25
CA GLY A 117 2.85 -2.55 1.21
C GLY A 117 2.15 -3.34 0.11
N LYS A 118 2.93 -4.01 -0.75
CA LYS A 118 2.42 -4.81 -1.87
C LYS A 118 2.38 -6.29 -1.50
N ILE A 119 1.24 -6.93 -1.69
CA ILE A 119 1.16 -8.39 -1.72
C ILE A 119 1.41 -8.83 -3.16
N HIS A 120 2.38 -9.72 -3.31
CA HIS A 120 2.73 -10.35 -4.58
C HIS A 120 2.34 -11.84 -4.49
N PRO A 121 1.20 -12.22 -5.08
CA PRO A 121 0.65 -13.57 -4.93
C PRO A 121 1.60 -14.69 -5.33
N SER A 122 2.26 -14.60 -6.48
CA SER A 122 3.22 -15.61 -6.98
C SER A 122 4.43 -15.76 -6.06
N HIS A 123 4.91 -14.67 -5.46
CA HIS A 123 5.99 -14.69 -4.45
C HIS A 123 5.50 -15.14 -3.07
N LYS A 124 4.19 -15.25 -2.88
CA LYS A 124 3.56 -15.61 -1.61
C LYS A 124 4.00 -14.70 -0.45
N THR A 125 4.11 -13.40 -0.71
CA THR A 125 4.76 -12.45 0.22
C THR A 125 4.07 -11.09 0.17
N CYS A 126 3.88 -10.47 1.34
CA CYS A 126 3.64 -9.04 1.47
C CYS A 126 4.97 -8.31 1.68
N TYR A 127 5.34 -7.43 0.77
CA TYR A 127 6.54 -6.60 0.86
C TYR A 127 6.18 -5.20 1.35
N ILE A 128 6.86 -4.71 2.38
CA ILE A 128 6.73 -3.34 2.87
C ILE A 128 7.99 -2.51 2.57
N PRO A 129 7.84 -1.21 2.29
CA PRO A 129 8.96 -0.28 2.32
C PRO A 129 9.27 0.09 3.78
N PHE A 130 10.49 -0.16 4.23
CA PHE A 130 10.93 0.19 5.58
C PHE A 130 12.45 0.33 5.68
N ASP A 131 12.93 1.44 6.25
CA ASP A 131 14.35 1.68 6.58
C ASP A 131 15.29 1.45 5.39
N GLY A 132 14.91 1.99 4.22
CA GLY A 132 15.68 1.87 2.98
C GLY A 132 15.53 0.53 2.26
N LYS A 133 14.77 -0.43 2.80
CA LYS A 133 14.66 -1.80 2.28
C LYS A 133 13.23 -2.18 1.92
N GLU A 134 13.13 -3.13 0.99
CA GLU A 134 11.92 -3.91 0.77
C GLU A 134 11.96 -5.12 1.72
N VAL A 135 11.04 -5.17 2.68
CA VAL A 135 11.00 -6.22 3.71
C VAL A 135 9.81 -7.15 3.46
N GLY A 136 10.08 -8.45 3.27
CA GLY A 136 9.06 -9.46 3.01
C GLY A 136 8.47 -10.08 4.28
N HIS A 137 7.15 -10.26 4.28
CA HIS A 137 6.37 -10.90 5.34
C HIS A 137 5.46 -11.99 4.75
N LYS A 138 5.37 -13.13 5.44
CA LYS A 138 4.49 -14.24 5.04
C LYS A 138 3.10 -14.15 5.64
N ASP A 139 2.97 -13.53 6.81
CA ASP A 139 1.71 -13.22 7.49
C ASP A 139 1.42 -11.73 7.38
N TYR A 140 0.19 -11.39 7.00
CA TYR A 140 -0.22 -10.03 6.71
C TYR A 140 -1.74 -9.89 6.79
N GLU A 141 -2.24 -8.66 6.74
CA GLU A 141 -3.65 -8.38 6.51
C GLU A 141 -3.83 -7.85 5.08
N VAL A 142 -4.89 -8.28 4.39
CA VAL A 142 -5.26 -7.82 3.05
C VAL A 142 -6.38 -6.80 3.15
N LEU A 143 -6.26 -5.69 2.42
CA LEU A 143 -7.36 -4.74 2.27
C LEU A 143 -8.46 -5.35 1.40
N VAL A 144 -9.66 -5.48 1.96
CA VAL A 144 -10.84 -6.00 1.26
C VAL A 144 -11.95 -4.97 1.23
N LEU A 145 -12.69 -4.92 0.13
CA LEU A 145 -13.93 -4.16 0.05
C LEU A 145 -15.01 -4.91 0.84
N ARG A 146 -15.68 -4.21 1.76
CA ARG A 146 -16.85 -4.74 2.45
C ARG A 146 -18.02 -4.79 1.47
N PRO A 147 -18.63 -5.96 1.24
CA PRO A 147 -19.78 -6.11 0.34
C PRO A 147 -21.03 -5.36 0.84
#